data_AF-A0A383C8D4-F1
#
_entry.id   AF-A0A383C8D4-F1
#
_cell.length_a   1.000
_cell.length_b   1.000
_cell.length_c   1.000
_cell.angle_alpha   90.00
_cell.angle_beta   90.00
_cell.angle_gamma   90.00
#
_symmetry.space_group_name_H-M   'P 1'
#
loop_
_entity.id
_entity.type
_entity.pdbx_description
1 polymer ?
#
loop_
_entity_poly.entity_id
_entity_poly.type
_entity_poly.pdbx_seq_one_letter_code
_entity_poly.pdbx_strand_id
1 'polypeptide(L)'
;VSNETSIRLIHLLRYIPKYPSKRSLKNFQDHLSNLDFDVSNRTIQRDLVKLSRYFPLTCDERSTPYGWSWIKDSKGSDLAAMDKMEALSLSLAH
;
A
#
# COMPACT_ATOMS: atom_id res chain seq x y z
N VAL A 1 13.65 10.85 10.99
CA VAL A 1 12.26 10.36 11.17
C VAL A 1 11.42 10.36 9.88
N SER A 2 11.60 11.30 8.94
CA SER A 2 10.82 11.32 7.67
C SER A 2 11.11 10.18 6.68
N ASN A 3 12.33 9.64 6.64
CA ASN A 3 12.72 8.65 5.61
C ASN A 3 12.06 7.27 5.82
N GLU A 4 12.09 6.77 7.06
CA GLU A 4 11.52 5.45 7.41
C GLU A 4 10.02 5.34 7.09
N THR A 5 9.25 6.39 7.36
CA THR A 5 7.81 6.42 7.01
C THR A 5 7.61 6.37 5.50
N SER A 6 8.40 7.10 4.71
CA SER A 6 8.28 7.11 3.26
C SER A 6 8.66 5.76 2.64
N ILE A 7 9.75 5.14 3.11
CA ILE A 7 10.16 3.80 2.68
C ILE A 7 9.06 2.79 3.02
N ARG A 8 8.49 2.84 4.23
CA ARG A 8 7.37 1.97 4.62
C ARG A 8 6.15 2.14 3.71
N LEU A 9 5.80 3.38 3.36
CA LEU A 9 4.69 3.66 2.43
C LEU A 9 4.94 3.08 1.04
N ILE A 10 6.18 3.12 0.54
CA ILE A 10 6.56 2.47 -0.72
C ILE A 10 6.39 0.96 -0.62
N HIS A 11 6.88 0.33 0.45
CA HIS A 11 6.74 -1.12 0.63
C HIS A 11 5.27 -1.55 0.69
N LEU A 12 4.44 -0.84 1.46
CA LEU A 12 3.00 -1.09 1.50
C LEU A 12 2.40 -1.01 0.10
N LEU A 13 2.64 0.08 -0.63
CA LEU A 13 2.06 0.31 -1.95
C LEU A 13 2.47 -0.76 -2.97
N ARG A 14 3.75 -1.16 -2.97
CA ARG A 14 4.28 -2.24 -3.83
C ARG A 14 3.72 -3.62 -3.49
N TYR A 15 3.30 -3.83 -2.24
CA TYR A 15 2.78 -5.11 -1.77
C TYR A 15 1.29 -5.30 -2.05
N ILE A 16 0.55 -4.22 -2.35
CA ILE A 16 -0.88 -4.29 -2.66
C ILE A 16 -1.12 -5.05 -3.97
N PRO A 17 -1.95 -6.12 -3.97
CA PRO A 17 -2.25 -6.89 -5.16
C PRO A 17 -3.30 -6.20 -6.04
N LYS A 18 -3.34 -6.57 -7.33
CA LYS A 18 -4.43 -6.15 -8.23
C LYS A 18 -5.70 -6.94 -7.93
N TYR A 19 -6.86 -6.29 -8.04
CA TYR A 19 -8.15 -6.97 -8.03
C TYR A 19 -8.17 -8.11 -9.07
N PRO A 20 -8.79 -9.28 -8.80
CA PRO A 20 -9.62 -9.61 -7.63
C PRO A 20 -8.86 -10.06 -6.38
N SER A 21 -7.53 -10.16 -6.44
CA SER A 21 -6.73 -10.55 -5.28
C SER A 21 -6.72 -9.43 -4.23
N LYS A 22 -6.71 -9.79 -2.94
CA LYS A 22 -6.67 -8.85 -1.81
C LYS A 22 -5.71 -9.33 -0.72
N ARG A 23 -5.18 -8.40 0.08
CA ARG A 23 -4.35 -8.70 1.25
C ARG A 23 -4.96 -8.15 2.52
N SER A 24 -4.98 -8.95 3.58
CA SER A 24 -5.45 -8.53 4.90
C SER A 24 -4.42 -7.65 5.61
N LEU A 25 -4.84 -6.92 6.66
CA LEU A 25 -3.91 -6.19 7.53
C LEU A 25 -2.81 -7.08 8.10
N LYS A 26 -3.12 -8.34 8.41
CA LYS A 26 -2.13 -9.32 8.88
C LYS A 26 -1.04 -9.58 7.83
N ASN A 27 -1.41 -9.71 6.56
CA ASN A 27 -0.41 -9.88 5.50
C ASN A 27 0.51 -8.67 5.38
N PHE A 28 -0.01 -7.45 5.50
CA PHE A 28 0.82 -6.24 5.49
C PHE A 28 1.73 -6.16 6.72
N GLN A 29 1.22 -6.51 7.89
CA GLN A 29 2.02 -6.54 9.12
C GLN A 29 3.18 -7.53 8.98
N ASP A 30 2.91 -8.76 8.55
CA ASP A 30 3.94 -9.78 8.35
C ASP A 30 4.98 -9.34 7.30
N HIS A 31 4.53 -8.70 6.21
CA HIS A 31 5.43 -8.17 5.20
C HIS A 31 6.36 -7.07 5.75
N LEU A 32 5.82 -6.13 6.52
CA LEU A 32 6.58 -5.04 7.12
C LEU A 32 7.53 -5.53 8.22
N SER A 33 7.10 -6.49 9.05
CA SER A 33 7.97 -7.10 10.06
C SER A 33 9.15 -7.87 9.45
N ASN A 34 8.96 -8.53 8.30
CA ASN A 34 10.06 -9.15 7.54
C ASN A 34 11.05 -8.15 6.93
N LEU A 35 10.71 -6.86 6.95
CA LEU A 35 11.56 -5.75 6.51
C LEU A 35 12.02 -4.89 7.69
N ASP A 36 11.98 -5.43 8.92
CA ASP A 36 12.37 -4.80 10.18
C ASP A 36 11.55 -3.54 10.56
N PHE A 37 10.34 -3.38 10.00
CA PHE A 37 9.39 -2.35 10.45
C PHE A 37 8.50 -2.90 11.58
N ASP A 38 8.69 -2.40 12.80
CA ASP A 38 7.78 -2.65 13.92
C ASP A 38 6.63 -1.62 13.93
N VAL A 39 5.50 -1.98 13.32
CA VAL A 39 4.32 -1.11 13.27
C VAL A 39 3.03 -1.85 13.62
N SER A 40 2.15 -1.15 14.34
CA SER A 40 0.83 -1.67 14.70
C SER A 40 -0.13 -1.72 13.50
N ASN A 41 -1.16 -2.57 13.60
CA ASN A 41 -2.28 -2.58 12.64
C ASN A 41 -2.94 -1.20 12.47
N ARG A 42 -3.01 -0.39 13.55
CA ARG A 42 -3.54 0.99 13.48
C ARG A 42 -2.68 1.88 12.58
N THR A 43 -1.36 1.73 12.65
CA THR A 43 -0.41 2.46 11.78
C THR A 43 -0.59 2.02 10.33
N ILE A 44 -0.64 0.71 10.07
CA ILE A 44 -0.82 0.15 8.73
C ILE A 44 -2.14 0.62 8.12
N GLN A 45 -3.25 0.54 8.87
CA GLN A 45 -4.55 0.98 8.39
C GLN A 45 -4.56 2.49 8.07
N ARG A 46 -3.94 3.32 8.92
CA ARG A 46 -3.79 4.77 8.67
C ARG A 46 -2.98 5.03 7.40
N ASP A 47 -1.90 4.27 7.19
CA ASP A 47 -1.03 4.42 6.03
C ASP A 47 -1.75 3.99 4.73
N LEU A 48 -2.52 2.89 4.76
CA LEU A 48 -3.34 2.44 3.64
C LEU A 48 -4.45 3.45 3.29
N VAL A 49 -5.14 4.00 4.30
CA VAL A 49 -6.12 5.09 4.12
C VAL A 49 -5.46 6.36 3.59
N LYS A 50 -4.21 6.65 3.97
CA LYS A 50 -3.45 7.77 3.41
C LYS A 50 -3.15 7.53 1.94
N LEU A 51 -2.68 6.34 1.58
CA LEU A 51 -2.36 5.96 0.20
C LEU A 51 -3.61 5.97 -0.70
N SER A 52 -4.76 5.52 -0.20
CA SER A 52 -6.00 5.48 -0.98
C SER A 52 -6.53 6.86 -1.39
N ARG A 53 -6.03 7.95 -0.78
CA ARG A 53 -6.34 9.32 -1.20
C ARG A 53 -5.62 9.72 -2.48
N TYR A 54 -4.52 9.06 -2.82
CA TYR A 54 -3.65 9.40 -3.96
C TYR A 54 -3.63 8.32 -5.03
N PHE A 55 -3.95 7.08 -4.64
CA PHE A 55 -3.91 5.89 -5.47
C PHE A 55 -5.27 5.21 -5.49
N PRO A 56 -5.69 4.61 -6.62
CA PRO A 56 -6.97 3.91 -6.76
C PRO A 56 -6.96 2.56 -6.01
N LEU A 57 -6.96 2.63 -4.69
CA LEU A 57 -6.99 1.51 -3.77
C LEU A 57 -8.40 1.32 -3.22
N THR A 58 -8.76 0.07 -2.95
CA THR A 58 -10.03 -0.29 -2.32
C THR A 58 -9.82 -1.26 -1.16
N CYS A 59 -10.64 -1.12 -0.14
CA CYS A 59 -10.79 -2.10 0.94
C CYS A 59 -12.06 -2.90 0.67
N ASP A 60 -11.93 -4.21 0.45
CA ASP A 60 -13.08 -5.10 0.37
C ASP A 60 -13.59 -5.40 1.78
N GLU A 61 -14.61 -4.64 2.18
CA GLU A 61 -15.34 -4.78 3.45
C GLU A 61 -16.56 -5.70 3.31
N ARG A 62 -16.85 -6.23 2.11
CA ARG A 62 -18.07 -7.01 1.84
C ARG A 62 -17.97 -8.46 2.30
N SER A 63 -16.75 -8.98 2.41
CA SER A 63 -16.50 -10.36 2.82
C SER A 63 -15.24 -10.48 3.67
N THR A 64 -15.35 -11.17 4.80
CA THR A 64 -14.20 -11.52 5.63
C THR A 64 -13.36 -12.61 4.95
N PRO A 65 -12.01 -12.53 5.01
CA PRO A 65 -11.25 -11.46 5.65
C PRO A 65 -11.26 -10.18 4.81
N TYR A 66 -11.40 -9.04 5.50
CA TYR A 66 -11.24 -7.73 4.87
C TYR A 66 -9.85 -7.61 4.26
N GLY A 67 -9.76 -7.00 3.09
CA GLY A 67 -8.49 -6.91 2.40
C GLY A 67 -8.39 -5.75 1.43
N TRP A 68 -7.16 -5.32 1.18
CA TRP A 68 -6.84 -4.22 0.30
C TRP A 68 -6.35 -4.71 -1.05
N SER A 69 -6.76 -4.01 -2.10
CA SER A 69 -6.32 -4.23 -3.48
C SER A 69 -6.34 -2.92 -4.27
N TRP A 70 -5.75 -2.94 -5.46
CA TRP A 70 -6.07 -1.96 -6.51
C TRP A 70 -7.52 -2.16 -6.98
N ILE A 71 -8.16 -1.14 -7.56
CA ILE A 71 -9.52 -1.28 -8.14
C ILE A 71 -9.51 -2.12 -9.44
N LYS A 72 -10.67 -2.69 -9.80
CA LYS A 72 -10.86 -3.62 -10.93
C LYS A 72 -10.43 -3.06 -12.30
N ASP A 73 -10.66 -1.78 -12.57
CA ASP A 73 -10.44 -1.16 -13.89
C ASP A 73 -9.29 -0.15 -13.89
N SER A 74 -8.25 -0.41 -13.11
CA SER A 74 -7.10 0.50 -13.00
C SER A 74 -6.20 0.54 -14.24
N LYS A 75 -6.54 -0.02 -15.42
CA LYS A 75 -5.59 -0.11 -16.55
C LYS A 75 -4.91 1.22 -16.95
N GLY A 76 -5.63 2.35 -16.91
CA GLY A 76 -5.04 3.68 -17.12
C GLY A 76 -4.47 4.31 -15.84
N SER A 77 -5.04 3.96 -14.69
CA SER A 77 -4.61 4.48 -13.38
C SER A 77 -3.41 3.73 -12.78
N ASP A 78 -3.12 2.51 -13.24
CA ASP A 78 -1.97 1.68 -12.89
C ASP A 78 -0.72 2.31 -13.46
N LEU A 79 -0.76 2.79 -14.71
CA LEU A 79 0.36 3.50 -15.32
C LEU A 79 0.66 4.80 -14.56
N ALA A 80 -0.39 5.57 -14.25
CA ALA A 80 -0.25 6.79 -13.46
C ALA A 80 0.16 6.51 -11.99
N ALA A 81 -0.26 5.39 -11.42
CA ALA A 81 0.14 4.96 -10.09
C ALA A 81 1.60 4.48 -10.07
N MET A 82 2.05 3.79 -11.12
CA MET A 82 3.44 3.38 -11.33
C MET A 82 4.35 4.59 -11.50
N ASP A 83 3.98 5.55 -12.33
CA ASP A 83 4.72 6.82 -12.50
C ASP A 83 4.84 7.59 -11.18
N LYS A 84 3.75 7.67 -10.39
CA LYS A 84 3.77 8.26 -9.05
C LYS A 84 4.62 7.47 -8.04
N MET A 85 4.65 6.14 -8.15
CA MET A 85 5.52 5.27 -7.34
C MET A 85 6.99 5.52 -7.66
N GLU A 86 7.34 5.64 -8.94
CA GLU A 86 8.70 5.94 -9.40
C GLU A 86 9.15 7.33 -8.94
N ALA A 87 8.29 8.35 -9.07
CA ALA A 87 8.56 9.69 -8.58
C ALA A 87 8.82 9.73 -7.06
N LEU A 88 8.03 8.98 -6.28
CA LEU A 88 8.24 8.85 -4.83
C LEU A 88 9.56 8.15 -4.52
N SER A 89 9.89 7.06 -5.23
CA SER A 89 11.14 6.33 -5.04
C SER A 89 12.36 7.21 -5.37
N LEU A 90 12.29 8.00 -6.45
CA LEU A 90 13.37 8.91 -6.86
C LEU A 90 13.58 10.04 -5.86
N SER A 91 12.50 10.57 -5.27
CA SER A 91 12.57 11.60 -4.24
C SER A 91 13.22 11.12 -2.94
N LEU A 92 13.27 9.80 -2.67
CA LEU A 92 13.90 9.24 -1.47
C LEU A 92 15.35 8.79 -1.71
N ALA A 93 15.78 8.70 -2.97
CA ALA A 93 17.14 8.33 -3.35
C ALA A 93 18.13 9.51 -3.34
N HIS A 94 17.64 10.73 -3.09
CA HIS A 94 18.41 11.97 -3.05
C HIS A 94 18.49 12.55 -1.64
#